data_AF-A0A178IJB5-F1
#
_entry.id   AF-A0A178IJB5-F1
#
_cell.length_a   1.000
_cell.length_b   1.000
_cell.length_c   1.000
_cell.angle_alpha   90.00
_cell.angle_beta   90.00
_cell.angle_gamma   90.00
#
_symmetry.space_group_name_H-M   'P 1'
#
loop_
_entity.id
_entity.type
_entity.pdbx_description
1 polymer ?
#
loop_
_entity_poly.entity_id
_entity_poly.type
_entity_poly.pdbx_seq_one_letter_code
_entity_poly.pdbx_strand_id
1 'polypeptide(L)'
;MDTGLRITDTNSANDSKGRALGFEGNDFLYVVGGIVGAIGMFLLLYGMFHASLAAAGGFTVPVFVIPTAWVMMFRRGKPDGYAEDFFDHLLNREGFCFSPDNQNPRGSRAASKRRTRHAQ
;
A
#
# COMPACT_ATOMS: atom_id res chain seq x y z
N MET A 1 36.31 -22.32 17.80
CA MET A 1 35.40 -22.66 16.69
C MET A 1 34.16 -21.82 16.89
N ASP A 2 34.20 -20.58 16.41
CA ASP A 2 33.06 -19.67 16.48
C ASP A 2 31.95 -20.20 15.58
N THR A 3 30.93 -20.81 16.18
CA THR A 3 29.66 -21.15 15.54
C THR A 3 28.85 -19.87 15.28
N GLY A 4 29.46 -18.91 14.59
CA GLY A 4 28.83 -17.70 14.12
C GLY A 4 27.83 -18.07 13.04
N LEU A 5 26.54 -17.92 13.35
CA LEU A 5 25.47 -18.06 12.37
C LEU A 5 25.77 -17.08 11.21
N ARG A 6 26.12 -17.59 10.03
CA ARG A 6 26.22 -16.77 8.82
C ARG A 6 24.79 -16.40 8.42
N ILE A 7 24.31 -15.29 8.95
CA ILE A 7 23.06 -14.66 8.51
C ILE A 7 23.32 -14.22 7.07
N THR A 8 22.77 -14.97 6.12
CA THR A 8 22.67 -14.52 4.73
C THR A 8 21.32 -13.83 4.62
N ASP A 9 21.33 -12.52 4.40
CA ASP A 9 20.14 -11.72 4.10
C ASP A 9 19.61 -12.05 2.69
N THR A 10 19.32 -13.33 2.41
CA THR A 10 18.50 -13.71 1.26
C THR A 10 17.04 -13.56 1.67
N ASN A 11 16.61 -12.31 1.84
CA ASN A 11 15.19 -12.01 1.92
C ASN A 11 14.61 -12.05 0.49
N SER A 12 14.23 -13.25 0.05
CA SER A 12 13.54 -13.46 -1.23
C SER A 12 12.06 -13.04 -1.20
N ALA A 13 11.56 -12.54 -0.07
CA ALA A 13 10.14 -12.20 0.06
C ALA A 13 9.75 -11.05 -0.87
N ASN A 14 10.65 -10.08 -1.08
CA ASN A 14 10.38 -8.97 -2.00
C ASN A 14 10.59 -9.35 -3.49
N ASP A 15 11.36 -10.40 -3.76
CA ASP A 15 11.67 -10.89 -5.12
C ASP A 15 10.58 -11.83 -5.68
N SER A 16 9.64 -12.26 -4.83
CA SER A 16 8.50 -13.11 -5.24
C SER A 16 7.29 -12.31 -5.74
N LYS A 17 7.32 -10.97 -5.66
CA LYS A 17 6.24 -10.11 -6.18
C LYS A 17 6.37 -10.00 -7.69
N GLY A 18 5.40 -10.56 -8.42
CA GLY A 18 5.34 -10.42 -9.87
C GLY A 18 5.35 -8.95 -10.28
N ARG A 19 6.29 -8.55 -11.13
CA ARG A 19 6.39 -7.18 -11.65
C ARG A 19 6.10 -7.19 -13.14
N ALA A 20 5.07 -6.46 -13.57
CA ALA A 20 4.68 -6.37 -14.98
C ALA A 20 4.67 -4.90 -15.40
N LEU A 21 5.37 -4.58 -16.50
CA LEU A 21 5.38 -3.22 -17.09
C LEU A 21 5.79 -2.09 -16.11
N GLY A 22 6.60 -2.41 -15.09
CA GLY A 22 7.01 -1.45 -14.06
C GLY A 22 5.95 -1.20 -12.96
N PHE A 23 4.89 -2.00 -12.93
CA PHE A 23 3.90 -2.07 -11.85
C PHE A 23 4.17 -3.30 -11.00
N GLU A 24 4.18 -3.13 -9.68
CA GLU A 24 4.41 -4.21 -8.73
C GLU A 24 3.10 -4.89 -8.35
N GLY A 25 3.12 -6.23 -8.34
CA GLY A 25 1.97 -7.06 -7.98
C GLY A 25 0.72 -6.75 -8.80
N ASN A 26 -0.33 -6.33 -8.09
CA ASN A 26 -1.67 -6.14 -8.64
C ASN A 26 -1.96 -4.70 -9.08
N ASP A 27 -0.98 -3.80 -9.02
CA ASP A 27 -1.15 -2.37 -9.28
C ASP A 27 -1.65 -2.09 -10.70
N PHE A 28 -1.23 -2.93 -11.66
CA PHE A 28 -1.65 -2.79 -13.05
C PHE A 28 -3.17 -2.99 -13.23
N LEU A 29 -3.84 -3.79 -12.37
CA LEU A 29 -5.28 -4.02 -12.47
C LEU A 29 -6.10 -2.76 -12.21
N TYR A 30 -5.60 -1.83 -11.40
CA TYR A 30 -6.28 -0.55 -11.19
C TYR A 30 -6.28 0.30 -12.46
N VAL A 31 -5.17 0.29 -13.20
CA VAL A 31 -5.06 1.03 -14.47
C VAL A 31 -5.92 0.37 -15.54
N VAL A 32 -5.82 -0.96 -15.71
CA VAL A 32 -6.62 -1.70 -16.68
C VAL A 32 -8.11 -1.61 -16.36
N GLY A 33 -8.49 -1.78 -15.09
CA GLY A 33 -9.86 -1.62 -14.62
C GLY A 33 -10.39 -0.21 -14.85
N GLY A 34 -9.58 0.83 -14.62
CA GLY A 34 -9.92 2.22 -14.91
C GLY A 34 -10.18 2.46 -16.41
N ILE A 35 -9.33 1.91 -17.29
CA ILE A 35 -9.52 2.02 -18.75
C ILE A 35 -10.80 1.31 -19.19
N VAL A 36 -10.94 0.04 -18.82
CA VAL A 36 -12.10 -0.79 -19.22
C VAL A 36 -13.40 -0.19 -18.67
N GLY A 37 -13.41 0.21 -17.40
CA GLY A 37 -14.55 0.86 -16.76
C GLY A 37 -14.92 2.18 -17.42
N ALA A 38 -13.94 3.02 -17.77
CA ALA A 38 -14.17 4.27 -18.46
C ALA A 38 -14.75 4.07 -19.87
N ILE A 39 -14.18 3.16 -20.66
CA ILE A 39 -14.71 2.83 -21.99
C ILE A 39 -16.15 2.32 -21.87
N GLY A 40 -16.42 1.38 -20.96
CA GLY A 40 -17.76 0.85 -20.73
C GLY A 40 -18.76 1.94 -20.34
N MET A 41 -18.40 2.80 -19.38
CA MET A 41 -19.24 3.90 -18.93
C MET A 41 -19.52 4.89 -20.06
N PHE A 42 -18.52 5.26 -20.85
CA PHE A 42 -18.69 6.17 -21.98
C PHE A 42 -19.63 5.60 -23.02
N LEU A 43 -19.46 4.33 -23.39
CA LEU A 43 -20.32 3.66 -24.36
C LEU A 43 -21.77 3.54 -23.86
N LEU A 44 -21.98 3.29 -22.56
CA LEU A 44 -23.31 3.29 -21.98
C LEU A 44 -23.95 4.69 -22.05
N LEU A 45 -23.25 5.72 -21.59
CA LEU A 45 -23.79 7.09 -21.55
C LEU A 45 -24.01 7.66 -22.95
N TYR A 46 -23.02 7.58 -23.82
CA TYR A 46 -23.07 8.15 -25.16
C TYR A 46 -23.84 7.26 -26.13
N GLY A 47 -23.55 5.96 -26.15
CA GLY A 47 -24.12 5.02 -27.12
C GLY A 47 -25.52 4.54 -26.80
N MET A 48 -25.84 4.29 -25.52
CA MET A 48 -27.16 3.77 -25.14
C MET A 48 -28.10 4.87 -24.64
N PHE A 49 -27.61 5.75 -23.77
CA PHE A 49 -28.41 6.83 -23.20
C PHE A 49 -28.40 8.12 -24.02
N HIS A 50 -27.65 8.17 -25.14
CA HIS A 50 -27.57 9.33 -26.02
C HIS A 50 -27.22 10.63 -25.28
N ALA A 51 -26.45 10.53 -24.19
CA ALA A 51 -25.97 11.69 -23.46
C ALA A 51 -25.06 12.54 -24.34
N SER A 52 -25.03 13.85 -24.08
CA SER A 52 -24.11 14.74 -24.79
C SER A 52 -22.66 14.33 -24.53
N LEU A 53 -21.77 14.60 -25.50
CA LEU A 53 -20.34 14.28 -25.38
C LEU A 53 -19.73 14.87 -24.10
N ALA A 54 -20.12 16.09 -23.74
CA ALA A 54 -19.66 16.75 -22.52
C ALA A 54 -20.13 16.03 -21.24
N ALA A 55 -21.38 15.58 -21.19
CA ALA A 55 -21.90 14.83 -20.06
C ALA A 55 -21.23 13.45 -19.95
N ALA A 56 -21.20 12.68 -21.04
CA ALA A 56 -20.58 11.36 -21.07
C ALA A 56 -19.08 11.42 -20.71
N GLY A 57 -18.35 12.40 -21.27
CA GLY A 57 -16.96 12.66 -20.94
C GLY A 57 -16.77 13.09 -19.48
N GLY A 58 -17.61 13.99 -18.98
CA GLY A 58 -17.55 14.48 -17.60
C GLY A 58 -17.67 13.37 -16.55
N PHE A 59 -18.50 12.35 -16.79
CA PHE A 59 -18.62 11.20 -15.89
C PHE A 59 -17.52 10.14 -16.13
N THR A 60 -17.08 9.98 -17.37
CA THR A 60 -16.09 8.95 -17.74
C THR A 60 -14.67 9.32 -17.28
N VAL A 61 -14.28 10.58 -17.44
CA VAL A 61 -12.91 11.02 -17.16
C VAL A 61 -12.48 10.72 -15.72
N PRO A 62 -13.28 11.03 -14.67
CA PRO A 62 -12.93 10.68 -13.29
C PRO A 62 -12.72 9.17 -13.07
N VAL A 63 -13.52 8.32 -13.73
CA VAL A 63 -13.42 6.85 -13.62
C VAL A 63 -12.07 6.35 -14.12
N PHE A 64 -11.49 7.00 -15.12
CA PHE A 64 -10.15 6.68 -15.60
C PHE A 64 -9.05 7.36 -14.76
N VAL A 65 -9.20 8.66 -14.51
CA VAL A 65 -8.14 9.50 -13.94
C VAL A 65 -7.86 9.16 -12.49
N ILE A 66 -8.89 8.95 -11.66
CA ILE A 66 -8.73 8.70 -10.22
C ILE A 66 -7.87 7.45 -9.96
N PRO A 67 -8.21 6.25 -10.46
CA PRO A 67 -7.41 5.05 -10.20
C PRO A 67 -6.01 5.14 -10.83
N THR A 68 -5.86 5.81 -11.98
CA THR A 68 -4.55 5.98 -12.61
C THR A 68 -3.66 6.92 -11.80
N ALA A 69 -4.19 8.05 -11.35
CA ALA A 69 -3.49 8.99 -10.48
C ALA A 69 -3.14 8.35 -9.14
N TRP A 70 -4.05 7.55 -8.57
CA TRP A 70 -3.80 6.76 -7.35
C TRP A 70 -2.55 5.90 -7.47
N VAL A 71 -2.46 5.09 -8.54
CA VAL A 71 -1.30 4.22 -8.76
C VAL A 71 -0.03 5.04 -9.01
N MET A 72 -0.10 6.07 -9.85
CA MET A 72 1.07 6.86 -10.22
C MET A 72 1.65 7.68 -9.06
N MET A 73 0.80 8.21 -8.18
CA MET A 73 1.24 9.07 -7.08
C MET A 73 1.64 8.27 -5.84
N PHE A 74 0.87 7.23 -5.49
CA PHE A 74 0.99 6.56 -4.19
C PHE A 74 1.56 5.15 -4.24
N ARG A 75 1.50 4.46 -5.38
CA ARG A 75 1.90 3.05 -5.44
C ARG A 75 3.16 2.80 -6.25
N ARG A 76 3.38 3.56 -7.32
CA ARG A 76 4.51 3.33 -8.22
C ARG A 76 5.85 3.65 -7.55
N GLY A 77 6.66 2.61 -7.31
CA GLY A 77 7.99 2.75 -6.71
C GLY A 77 7.97 3.20 -5.25
N LYS A 78 6.81 3.04 -4.58
CA LYS A 78 6.61 3.33 -3.17
C LYS A 78 6.52 2.01 -2.40
N PRO A 79 7.04 1.94 -1.17
CA PRO A 79 6.90 0.74 -0.34
C PRO A 79 5.44 0.47 0.01
N ASP A 80 5.11 -0.80 0.27
CA ASP A 80 3.80 -1.19 0.81
C ASP A 80 3.50 -0.36 2.08
N GLY A 81 2.27 0.14 2.21
CA GLY A 81 1.86 0.97 3.36
C GLY A 81 2.08 2.47 3.17
N TYR A 82 2.82 2.92 2.14
CA TYR A 82 3.07 4.35 1.93
C TYR A 82 1.79 5.18 1.76
N ALA A 83 0.79 4.61 1.07
CA ALA A 83 -0.47 5.31 0.86
C ALA A 83 -1.19 5.50 2.20
N GLU A 84 -1.32 4.43 2.97
CA GLU A 84 -1.93 4.42 4.30
C GLU A 84 -1.23 5.41 5.24
N ASP A 85 0.11 5.37 5.32
CA ASP A 85 0.91 6.29 6.12
C ASP A 85 0.73 7.77 5.68
N PHE A 86 0.62 8.02 4.38
CA PHE A 86 0.37 9.36 3.85
C PHE A 86 -1.00 9.90 4.28
N PHE A 87 -2.05 9.08 4.18
CA PHE A 87 -3.39 9.48 4.62
C PHE A 87 -3.50 9.60 6.13
N ASP A 88 -2.87 8.70 6.88
CA ASP A 88 -2.83 8.76 8.33
C ASP A 88 -2.19 10.08 8.78
N HIS A 89 -1.08 10.47 8.15
CA HIS A 89 -0.45 11.75 8.41
C HIS A 89 -1.34 12.95 7.99
N LEU A 90 -1.95 12.89 6.81
CA LEU A 90 -2.80 13.97 6.30
C LEU A 90 -4.06 14.20 7.15
N LEU A 91 -4.66 13.13 7.66
CA LEU A 91 -5.91 13.15 8.42
C LEU A 91 -5.68 13.37 9.92
N ASN A 92 -4.70 12.70 10.53
CA ASN A 92 -4.47 12.82 11.97
C ASN A 92 -3.65 14.06 12.33
N ARG A 93 -2.91 14.66 11.39
CA ARG A 93 -1.96 15.78 11.64
C ARG A 93 -0.93 15.51 12.74
N GLU A 94 -0.83 14.27 13.21
CA GLU A 94 0.19 13.84 14.14
C GLU A 94 1.48 13.71 13.34
N GLY A 95 2.43 14.61 13.62
CA GLY A 95 3.76 14.56 13.04
C GLY A 95 4.49 13.28 13.45
N PHE A 96 5.68 13.04 12.88
CA PHE A 96 6.60 11.98 13.32
C PHE A 96 6.96 12.16 14.80
N CYS A 97 6.09 11.73 15.70
CA CYS A 97 6.36 11.73 17.13
C CYS A 97 7.17 10.46 17.39
N PHE A 98 8.42 10.64 17.80
CA PHE A 98 9.25 9.56 18.28
C PHE A 98 8.52 8.89 19.44
N SER A 99 7.90 7.73 19.20
CA SER A 99 7.20 6.97 20.23
C SER A 99 8.23 6.10 20.96
N PRO A 100 8.72 6.51 22.14
CA PRO A 100 9.85 5.84 22.79
C PRO A 100 9.47 4.44 23.28
N ASP A 101 8.17 4.22 23.51
CA ASP A 101 7.64 2.99 24.11
C ASP A 101 7.69 1.78 23.16
N ASN A 102 7.72 2.03 21.85
CA ASN A 102 7.69 1.03 20.80
C ASN A 102 9.07 0.41 20.56
N GLN A 103 10.13 1.08 21.03
CA GLN A 103 11.52 0.73 20.77
C GLN A 103 12.21 0.00 21.93
N ASN A 104 11.46 -0.56 22.90
CA ASN A 104 12.07 -1.31 24.00
C ASN A 104 11.96 -2.85 23.82
N PRO A 105 12.84 -3.48 23.01
CA PRO A 105 12.93 -4.94 22.93
C PRO A 105 13.45 -5.58 24.24
N ARG A 106 13.84 -4.78 25.25
CA ARG A 106 14.36 -5.28 26.53
C ARG A 106 13.28 -5.46 27.60
N GLY A 107 12.07 -4.92 27.41
CA GLY A 107 10.95 -5.03 28.36
C GLY A 107 10.35 -6.44 28.44
N SER A 108 10.25 -7.15 27.31
CA SER A 108 9.52 -8.42 27.23
C SER A 108 10.29 -9.62 27.82
N ARG A 109 11.62 -9.53 27.97
CA ARG A 109 12.44 -10.60 28.56
C ARG A 109 12.62 -10.48 30.08
N ALA A 110 12.42 -9.30 30.67
CA ALA A 110 12.66 -9.08 32.09
C ALA A 110 11.49 -9.54 32.99
N ALA A 111 10.25 -9.53 32.46
CA ALA A 111 9.06 -9.86 33.25
C ALA A 111 8.92 -11.37 33.56
N SER A 112 9.52 -12.25 32.75
CA SER A 112 9.39 -13.71 32.94
C SER A 112 10.34 -14.28 34.00
N LYS A 113 11.46 -13.63 34.31
CA LYS A 113 12.50 -14.18 35.22
C LYS A 113 12.32 -13.86 36.70
N ARG A 114 11.32 -13.07 37.08
CA ARG A 114 11.15 -12.57 38.47
C ARG A 114 10.11 -13.31 39.31
N ARG A 115 9.61 -14.48 38.86
CA ARG A 115 8.52 -15.21 39.53
C ARG A 115 8.89 -16.61 40.05
N THR A 116 10.16 -16.88 40.36
CA THR A 116 10.57 -18.20 40.90
C THR A 116 11.62 -18.14 42.01
N ARG A 117 11.78 -17.01 42.70
CA ARG A 117 12.55 -16.96 43.95
C ARG A 117 11.75 -16.23 45.01
N HIS A 118 10.86 -16.94 45.70
CA HIS A 118 10.48 -16.73 47.10
C HIS A 118 9.38 -17.73 47.45
N ALA A 119 9.81 -18.97 47.73
CA ALA A 119 9.09 -19.95 48.54
C ALA A 119 10.13 -20.99 49.00
N GLN A 120 10.94 -20.58 49.98
CA GLN A 120 11.48 -21.48 50.99
C GLN A 120 10.86 -21.05 52.32
#